data_AF-A0A7X3MG12-F1
#
_entry.id   AF-A0A7X3MG12-F1
#
_cell.length_a   1.000
_cell.length_b   1.000
_cell.length_c   1.000
_cell.angle_alpha   90.00
_cell.angle_beta   90.00
_cell.angle_gamma   90.00
#
_symmetry.space_group_name_H-M   'P 1'
#
loop_
_entity.id
_entity.type
_entity.pdbx_description
1 polymer ?
#
loop_
_entity_poly.entity_id
_entity_poly.type
_entity_poly.pdbx_seq_one_letter_code
_entity_poly.pdbx_strand_id
1 'polypeptide(L)'
;MIALAKKEQVDGVLVGVADILVPSYCKVCDALNLPCYATQDIVNIFSYKDVFKATCERYGIHGIPEFYLDAEMKREDLDQIVYPVMVKPVDNGGGVGMTVAYNESELCRGVETALAASDKKRFIVEKYMQCDDMGMYYTFKDGYCSASCIYDRYTTDEQKGVSRVCLGGTYPSKHIEEYFSRMHSNAVRMFQDIGITNGVLMLSGFYENGEFYVYDTGFRLQGEAPHLLMKAIHGFDQRKMLIRFALTGSEGEIDIKKEDDVFLRGKHAATLWFLLKAGKIARIEGLEEASSDPKVVANIQRLYEGDTVLKEWVGQEKQVLTRMYLVCDSKTELSKRLKHYMNKVRVYDEDGNNMVLKGFDVDQALKLSSVT
;
A
#
# COMPACT_ATOMS: atom_id res chain seq x y z
N MET A 1 -24.49 -8.26 8.54
CA MET A 1 -23.33 -8.47 9.44
C MET A 1 -23.74 -8.61 10.89
N ILE A 2 -24.36 -7.61 11.54
CA ILE A 2 -24.76 -7.70 12.97
C ILE A 2 -25.62 -8.94 13.27
N ALA A 3 -26.66 -9.19 12.47
CA ALA A 3 -27.52 -10.37 12.66
C ALA A 3 -26.75 -11.69 12.58
N LEU A 4 -25.79 -11.79 11.65
CA LEU A 4 -24.92 -12.96 11.51
C LEU A 4 -24.01 -13.10 12.74
N ALA A 5 -23.34 -12.02 13.14
CA ALA A 5 -22.45 -12.02 14.30
C ALA A 5 -23.17 -12.42 15.60
N LYS A 6 -24.42 -11.97 15.81
CA LYS A 6 -25.27 -12.40 16.94
C LYS A 6 -25.64 -13.87 16.85
N LYS A 7 -26.00 -14.36 15.67
CA LYS A 7 -26.36 -15.75 15.43
C LYS A 7 -25.18 -16.69 15.70
N GLU A 8 -24.00 -16.33 15.23
CA GLU A 8 -22.76 -17.11 15.39
C GLU A 8 -22.08 -16.88 16.75
N GLN A 9 -22.63 -16.00 17.60
CA GLN A 9 -22.11 -15.68 18.94
C GLN A 9 -20.62 -15.35 18.96
N VAL A 10 -20.18 -14.46 18.07
CA VAL A 10 -18.76 -14.13 17.94
C VAL A 10 -18.20 -13.42 19.18
N ASP A 11 -17.02 -13.81 19.63
CA ASP A 11 -16.32 -13.20 20.78
C ASP A 11 -15.56 -11.91 20.44
N GLY A 12 -15.35 -11.65 19.15
CA GLY A 12 -14.58 -10.50 18.68
C GLY A 12 -14.79 -10.25 17.19
N VAL A 13 -14.58 -9.01 16.78
CA VAL A 13 -14.65 -8.59 15.37
C VAL A 13 -13.37 -7.84 15.04
N LEU A 14 -12.78 -8.14 13.89
CA LEU A 14 -11.60 -7.45 13.39
C LEU A 14 -11.80 -7.14 11.90
N VAL A 15 -11.55 -5.89 11.52
CA VAL A 15 -11.54 -5.52 10.10
C VAL A 15 -10.36 -6.18 9.39
N GLY A 16 -10.63 -6.70 8.19
CA GLY A 16 -9.60 -7.25 7.32
C GLY A 16 -8.76 -6.16 6.64
N VAL A 17 -8.35 -6.43 5.40
CA VAL A 17 -7.41 -5.57 4.65
C VAL A 17 -8.08 -4.48 3.79
N ALA A 18 -9.40 -4.27 3.92
CA ALA A 18 -10.16 -3.37 3.05
C ALA A 18 -10.68 -2.14 3.80
N ASP A 19 -10.26 -0.95 3.38
CA ASP A 19 -10.59 0.33 4.04
C ASP A 19 -12.09 0.64 4.07
N ILE A 20 -12.80 0.29 2.99
CA ILE A 20 -14.24 0.47 2.87
C ILE A 20 -15.03 -0.26 3.97
N LEU A 21 -14.41 -1.24 4.63
CA LEU A 21 -15.04 -2.00 5.71
C LEU A 21 -14.82 -1.37 7.09
N VAL A 22 -13.92 -0.39 7.26
CA VAL A 22 -13.66 0.26 8.57
C VAL A 22 -14.91 0.95 9.14
N PRO A 23 -15.74 1.69 8.37
CA PRO A 23 -17.01 2.22 8.88
C PRO A 23 -17.98 1.12 9.36
N SER A 24 -18.01 -0.01 8.64
CA SER A 24 -18.85 -1.14 9.00
C SER A 24 -18.34 -1.85 10.25
N TYR A 25 -17.02 -1.98 10.38
CA TYR A 25 -16.36 -2.53 11.57
C TYR A 25 -16.74 -1.74 12.82
N CYS A 26 -16.61 -0.41 12.79
CA CYS A 26 -17.00 0.46 13.91
C CYS A 26 -18.45 0.23 14.33
N LYS A 27 -19.39 0.21 13.37
CA LYS A 27 -20.83 0.01 13.65
C LYS A 27 -21.15 -1.39 14.18
N VAL A 28 -20.46 -2.42 13.70
CA VAL A 28 -20.68 -3.80 14.16
C VAL A 28 -20.17 -3.96 15.60
N CYS A 29 -18.98 -3.46 15.92
CA CYS A 29 -18.46 -3.53 17.28
C CYS A 29 -19.33 -2.77 18.28
N ASP A 30 -19.76 -1.55 17.93
CA ASP A 30 -20.67 -0.75 18.77
C ASP A 30 -21.99 -1.49 19.06
N ALA A 31 -22.64 -2.04 18.02
CA ALA A 31 -23.90 -2.77 18.16
C ALA A 31 -23.80 -4.09 18.94
N LEU A 32 -22.58 -4.62 19.13
CA LEU A 32 -22.29 -5.84 19.87
C LEU A 32 -21.60 -5.58 21.21
N ASN A 33 -21.30 -4.32 21.53
CA ASN A 33 -20.49 -3.93 22.68
C ASN A 33 -19.13 -4.66 22.72
N LEU A 34 -18.48 -4.79 21.57
CA LEU A 34 -17.16 -5.40 21.41
C LEU A 34 -16.06 -4.34 21.26
N PRO A 35 -14.80 -4.66 21.64
CA PRO A 35 -13.68 -3.76 21.43
C PRO A 35 -13.54 -3.28 19.97
N CYS A 36 -13.30 -1.98 19.80
CA CYS A 36 -13.06 -1.36 18.50
C CYS A 36 -11.91 -0.36 18.62
N TYR A 37 -10.86 -0.53 17.81
CA TYR A 37 -9.74 0.42 17.83
C TYR A 37 -10.00 1.65 16.94
N ALA A 38 -11.04 1.61 16.11
CA ALA A 38 -11.49 2.75 15.30
C ALA A 38 -12.71 3.42 15.93
N THR A 39 -12.58 4.70 16.26
CA THR A 39 -13.70 5.55 16.70
C THR A 39 -14.43 6.14 15.49
N GLN A 40 -15.64 6.67 15.71
CA GLN A 40 -16.39 7.33 14.63
C GLN A 40 -15.63 8.54 14.05
N ASP A 41 -14.88 9.28 14.88
CA ASP A 41 -14.07 10.41 14.41
C ASP A 41 -12.90 9.95 13.52
N ILE A 42 -12.22 8.87 13.92
CA ILE A 42 -11.19 8.22 13.11
C ILE A 42 -11.77 7.77 11.75
N VAL A 43 -12.95 7.16 11.77
CA VAL A 43 -13.67 6.74 10.55
C VAL A 43 -13.97 7.94 9.66
N ASN A 44 -14.48 9.04 10.23
CA ASN A 44 -14.81 10.25 9.48
C ASN A 44 -13.57 10.88 8.82
N ILE A 45 -12.40 10.78 9.46
CA ILE A 45 -11.17 11.35 8.90
C ILE A 45 -10.60 10.46 7.80
N PHE A 46 -10.49 9.15 8.02
CA PHE A 46 -9.78 8.26 7.08
C PHE A 46 -10.65 7.66 5.99
N SER A 47 -11.97 7.74 6.07
CA SER A 47 -12.86 7.19 5.03
C SER A 47 -13.08 8.14 3.85
N TYR A 48 -12.71 9.42 3.98
CA TYR A 48 -12.95 10.44 2.97
C TYR A 48 -11.65 11.17 2.61
N LYS A 49 -11.27 11.12 1.32
CA LYS A 49 -9.98 11.64 0.84
C LYS A 49 -9.83 13.15 1.05
N ASP A 50 -10.91 13.91 0.87
CA ASP A 50 -10.94 15.36 1.08
C ASP A 50 -10.74 15.72 2.56
N VAL A 51 -11.43 15.03 3.47
CA VAL A 51 -11.27 15.22 4.92
C VAL A 51 -9.87 14.82 5.39
N PHE A 52 -9.36 13.69 4.90
CA PHE A 52 -8.02 13.21 5.20
C PHE A 52 -6.96 14.22 4.74
N LYS A 53 -7.05 14.69 3.50
CA LYS A 53 -6.14 15.68 2.93
C LYS A 53 -6.15 16.99 3.73
N ALA A 54 -7.34 17.56 3.97
CA ALA A 54 -7.46 18.79 4.77
C ALA A 54 -6.90 18.60 6.19
N THR A 55 -7.01 17.39 6.74
CA THR A 55 -6.40 17.06 8.02
C THR A 55 -4.88 17.06 7.93
N CYS A 56 -4.28 16.39 6.94
CA CYS A 56 -2.83 16.41 6.69
C CYS A 56 -2.30 17.84 6.56
N GLU A 57 -2.97 18.70 5.80
CA GLU A 57 -2.53 20.08 5.55
C GLU A 57 -2.43 20.92 6.83
N ARG A 58 -3.36 20.75 7.79
CA ARG A 58 -3.30 21.41 9.11
C ARG A 58 -2.04 21.08 9.90
N TYR A 59 -1.41 19.94 9.60
CA TYR A 59 -0.19 19.48 10.23
C TYR A 59 1.06 19.72 9.38
N GLY A 60 0.95 20.39 8.23
CA GLY A 60 2.06 20.60 7.31
C GLY A 60 2.49 19.30 6.61
N ILE A 61 1.56 18.35 6.44
CA ILE A 61 1.75 17.16 5.61
C ILE A 61 1.07 17.43 4.28
N HIS A 62 1.84 17.39 3.20
CA HIS A 62 1.35 17.82 1.90
C HIS A 62 0.64 16.67 1.19
N GLY A 63 -0.52 16.97 0.59
CA GLY A 63 -1.16 16.11 -0.40
C GLY A 63 -0.56 16.34 -1.79
N ILE A 64 -0.91 15.49 -2.76
CA ILE A 64 -0.50 15.72 -4.16
C ILE A 64 -0.96 17.11 -4.62
N PRO A 65 -0.11 17.89 -5.34
CA PRO A 65 -0.52 19.15 -5.93
C PRO A 65 -1.75 18.97 -6.82
N GLU A 66 -2.78 19.78 -6.57
CA GLU A 66 -4.05 19.75 -7.29
C GLU A 66 -4.21 20.99 -8.16
N PHE A 67 -4.98 20.82 -9.23
CA PHE A 67 -5.43 21.91 -10.07
C PHE A 67 -6.93 22.10 -9.88
N TYR A 68 -7.37 23.34 -9.70
CA TYR A 68 -8.80 23.64 -9.69
C TYR A 68 -9.34 23.45 -11.11
N LEU A 69 -10.33 22.57 -11.24
CA LEU A 69 -11.08 22.37 -12.47
C LEU A 69 -12.44 21.79 -12.11
N ASP A 70 -13.50 22.43 -12.56
CA ASP A 70 -14.87 21.95 -12.39
C ASP A 70 -15.46 21.46 -13.71
N ALA A 71 -16.73 21.02 -13.67
CA ALA A 71 -17.41 20.50 -14.85
C ALA A 71 -17.68 21.56 -15.94
N GLU A 72 -17.55 22.86 -15.64
CA GLU A 72 -17.66 23.92 -16.64
C GLU A 72 -16.40 24.00 -17.52
N MET A 73 -15.27 23.47 -17.04
CA MET A 73 -13.99 23.40 -17.75
C MET A 73 -13.61 24.72 -18.43
N LYS A 74 -13.65 25.82 -17.67
CA LYS A 74 -13.35 27.17 -18.19
C LYS A 74 -11.94 27.21 -18.77
N ARG A 75 -11.78 27.96 -19.87
CA ARG A 75 -10.47 28.14 -20.51
C ARG A 75 -9.42 28.66 -19.53
N GLU A 76 -9.79 29.58 -18.65
CA GLU A 76 -8.89 30.14 -17.62
C GLU A 76 -8.31 29.07 -16.68
N ASP A 77 -9.11 28.09 -16.27
CA ASP A 77 -8.67 26.97 -15.40
C ASP A 77 -7.85 25.95 -16.20
N LEU A 78 -8.26 25.65 -17.44
CA LEU A 78 -7.55 24.75 -18.34
C LEU A 78 -6.13 25.25 -18.66
N ASP A 79 -5.96 26.57 -18.82
CA ASP A 79 -4.67 27.19 -19.13
C ASP A 79 -3.68 27.12 -17.93
N GLN A 80 -4.16 26.86 -16.71
CA GLN A 80 -3.29 26.64 -15.53
C GLN A 80 -2.80 25.19 -15.39
N ILE A 81 -3.34 24.25 -16.16
CA ILE A 81 -2.99 22.84 -16.03
C ILE A 81 -1.57 22.56 -16.53
N VAL A 82 -0.76 21.95 -15.67
CA VAL A 82 0.58 21.48 -16.04
C VAL A 82 0.56 19.96 -16.19
N TYR A 83 0.63 19.50 -17.45
CA TYR A 83 0.61 18.09 -17.81
C TYR A 83 1.95 17.37 -17.53
N PRO A 84 1.94 16.04 -17.29
CA PRO A 84 0.77 15.18 -17.20
C PRO A 84 0.01 15.30 -15.87
N VAL A 85 -1.30 15.05 -15.91
CA VAL A 85 -2.19 15.06 -14.74
C VAL A 85 -2.94 13.74 -14.59
N MET A 86 -3.28 13.39 -13.35
CA MET A 86 -4.18 12.30 -12.99
C MET A 86 -5.57 12.87 -12.71
N VAL A 87 -6.58 12.31 -13.38
CA VAL A 87 -7.99 12.60 -13.11
C VAL A 87 -8.59 11.44 -12.35
N LYS A 88 -9.29 11.71 -11.24
CA LYS A 88 -9.92 10.65 -10.43
C LYS A 88 -11.26 11.09 -9.81
N PRO A 89 -12.20 10.15 -9.60
CA PRO A 89 -13.41 10.42 -8.80
C PRO A 89 -13.07 10.62 -7.32
N VAL A 90 -13.87 11.42 -6.62
CA VAL A 90 -13.67 11.73 -5.19
C VAL A 90 -14.02 10.56 -4.25
N ASP A 91 -14.83 9.62 -4.72
CA ASP A 91 -15.59 8.66 -3.89
C ASP A 91 -15.37 7.18 -4.23
N ASN A 92 -14.47 6.87 -5.17
CA ASN A 92 -14.09 5.48 -5.46
C ASN A 92 -12.68 5.12 -4.95
N GLY A 93 -12.51 3.82 -4.67
CA GLY A 93 -11.24 3.17 -4.34
C GLY A 93 -10.68 2.32 -5.48
N GLY A 94 -9.45 1.83 -5.32
CA GLY A 94 -8.88 0.78 -6.19
C GLY A 94 -8.61 1.18 -7.65
N GLY A 95 -8.46 2.47 -7.96
CA GLY A 95 -8.15 2.93 -9.32
C GLY A 95 -9.35 3.08 -10.27
N VAL A 96 -10.57 2.80 -9.80
CA VAL A 96 -11.77 2.87 -10.63
C VAL A 96 -12.05 4.32 -11.07
N GLY A 97 -12.13 4.53 -12.38
CA GLY A 97 -12.37 5.85 -12.98
C GLY A 97 -11.14 6.76 -13.00
N MET A 98 -9.95 6.24 -12.72
CA MET A 98 -8.70 7.01 -12.79
C MET A 98 -8.09 6.99 -14.19
N THR A 99 -7.70 8.15 -14.71
CA THR A 99 -7.05 8.29 -16.02
C THR A 99 -5.88 9.26 -15.96
N VAL A 100 -4.79 8.94 -16.65
CA VAL A 100 -3.69 9.88 -16.87
C VAL A 100 -3.94 10.64 -18.16
N ALA A 101 -3.84 11.96 -18.11
CA ALA A 101 -3.95 12.86 -19.25
C ALA A 101 -2.62 13.56 -19.51
N TYR A 102 -2.10 13.44 -20.72
CA TYR A 102 -0.87 14.10 -21.17
C TYR A 102 -1.13 15.40 -21.94
N ASN A 103 -2.40 15.71 -22.22
CA ASN A 103 -2.84 16.92 -22.92
C ASN A 103 -4.31 17.23 -22.59
N GLU A 104 -4.78 18.41 -23.02
CA GLU A 104 -6.16 18.90 -22.79
C GLU A 104 -7.23 17.95 -23.33
N SER A 105 -7.04 17.38 -24.52
CA SER A 105 -8.02 16.46 -25.11
C SER A 105 -8.21 15.20 -24.26
N GLU A 106 -7.10 14.66 -23.74
CA GLU A 106 -7.14 13.52 -22.83
C GLU A 106 -7.75 13.89 -21.47
N LEU A 107 -7.49 15.09 -20.97
CA LEU A 107 -8.08 15.59 -19.72
C LEU A 107 -9.60 15.65 -19.81
N CYS A 108 -10.16 16.22 -20.88
CA CYS A 108 -11.62 16.28 -21.08
C CYS A 108 -12.25 14.87 -21.05
N ARG A 109 -11.64 13.91 -21.75
CA ARG A 109 -12.09 12.51 -21.74
C ARG A 109 -11.95 11.86 -20.37
N GLY A 110 -10.88 12.18 -19.65
CA GLY A 110 -10.63 11.70 -18.30
C GLY A 110 -11.68 12.20 -17.30
N VAL A 111 -12.09 13.47 -17.43
CA VAL A 111 -13.16 14.08 -16.62
C VAL A 111 -14.49 13.37 -16.85
N GLU A 112 -14.87 13.11 -18.10
CA GLU A 112 -16.07 12.33 -18.42
C GLU A 112 -16.04 10.94 -17.78
N THR A 113 -14.89 10.26 -17.85
CA THR A 113 -14.68 8.93 -17.27
C THR A 113 -14.82 8.96 -15.74
N ALA A 114 -14.20 9.94 -15.07
CA ALA A 114 -14.27 10.10 -13.63
C ALA A 114 -15.70 10.43 -13.15
N LEU A 115 -16.41 11.32 -13.86
CA LEU A 115 -17.79 11.67 -13.55
C LEU A 115 -18.77 10.52 -13.78
N ALA A 116 -18.55 9.70 -14.81
CA ALA A 116 -19.34 8.49 -15.04
C ALA A 116 -19.18 7.51 -13.87
N ALA A 117 -17.96 7.38 -13.34
CA ALA A 117 -17.64 6.49 -12.22
C ALA A 117 -18.03 7.06 -10.84
N SER A 118 -18.12 8.39 -10.66
CA SER A 118 -18.44 9.01 -9.36
C SER A 118 -19.95 8.97 -9.09
N ASP A 119 -20.33 8.49 -7.91
CA ASP A 119 -21.71 8.54 -7.42
C ASP A 119 -22.12 9.97 -7.08
N LYS A 120 -21.19 10.75 -6.50
CA LYS A 120 -21.36 12.17 -6.17
C LYS A 120 -21.21 13.11 -7.37
N LYS A 121 -20.84 12.60 -8.55
CA LYS A 121 -20.55 13.39 -9.75
C LYS A 121 -19.50 14.49 -9.50
N ARG A 122 -18.43 14.13 -8.79
CA ARG A 122 -17.26 15.02 -8.56
C ARG A 122 -15.97 14.31 -8.96
N PHE A 123 -14.99 15.10 -9.41
CA PHE A 123 -13.66 14.64 -9.77
C PHE A 123 -12.59 15.55 -9.15
N ILE A 124 -11.34 15.09 -9.18
CA ILE A 124 -10.15 15.83 -8.80
C ILE A 124 -9.13 15.70 -9.94
N VAL A 125 -8.38 16.78 -10.20
CA VAL A 125 -7.23 16.81 -11.10
C VAL A 125 -5.97 17.05 -10.29
N GLU A 126 -5.06 16.10 -10.33
CA GLU A 126 -3.80 16.12 -9.58
C GLU A 126 -2.61 16.07 -10.52
N LYS A 127 -1.46 16.61 -10.10
CA LYS A 127 -0.18 16.34 -10.76
C LYS A 127 0.03 14.82 -10.86
N TYR A 128 0.36 14.33 -12.05
CA TYR A 128 0.74 12.93 -12.19
C TYR A 128 2.17 12.73 -11.67
N MET A 129 2.29 12.13 -10.48
CA MET A 129 3.57 11.94 -9.79
C MET A 129 4.38 10.82 -10.45
N GLN A 130 5.53 11.18 -11.03
CA GLN A 130 6.47 10.26 -11.70
C GLN A 130 7.81 10.23 -10.96
N CYS A 131 7.75 9.92 -9.68
CA CYS A 131 8.86 9.97 -8.76
C CYS A 131 8.85 8.75 -7.84
N ASP A 132 9.67 8.77 -6.79
CA ASP A 132 9.73 7.65 -5.85
C ASP A 132 8.40 7.51 -5.11
N ASP A 133 7.92 6.28 -5.01
CA ASP A 133 6.70 5.91 -4.31
C ASP A 133 7.06 5.17 -3.03
N MET A 134 6.32 5.37 -1.94
CA MET A 134 6.67 4.85 -0.63
C MET A 134 5.46 4.59 0.27
N GLY A 135 5.68 3.76 1.29
CA GLY A 135 4.73 3.55 2.38
C GLY A 135 5.37 3.79 3.74
N MET A 136 4.63 4.44 4.64
CA MET A 136 4.98 4.59 6.05
C MET A 136 3.96 3.81 6.88
N TYR A 137 4.41 2.74 7.52
CA TYR A 137 3.57 1.84 8.31
C TYR A 137 3.79 2.09 9.80
N TYR A 138 2.70 2.32 10.53
CA TYR A 138 2.69 2.64 11.95
C TYR A 138 1.93 1.59 12.75
N THR A 139 2.41 1.34 13.96
CA THR A 139 1.72 0.57 14.99
C THR A 139 1.44 1.50 16.17
N PHE A 140 0.20 1.46 16.66
CA PHE A 140 -0.23 2.23 17.82
C PHE A 140 -0.55 1.27 18.96
N LYS A 141 -0.11 1.61 20.17
CA LYS A 141 -0.45 0.89 21.39
C LYS A 141 -0.54 1.86 22.55
N ASP A 142 -1.65 1.85 23.28
CA ASP A 142 -1.89 2.70 24.46
C ASP A 142 -1.52 4.18 24.23
N GLY A 143 -1.77 4.70 23.02
CA GLY A 143 -1.48 6.09 22.64
C GLY A 143 -0.04 6.37 22.22
N TYR A 144 0.87 5.39 22.32
CA TYR A 144 2.19 5.47 21.70
C TYR A 144 2.11 5.09 20.22
N CYS A 145 2.78 5.86 19.37
CA CYS A 145 2.88 5.64 17.93
C CYS A 145 4.32 5.28 17.56
N SER A 146 4.50 4.09 16.97
CA SER A 146 5.76 3.67 16.37
C SER A 146 5.65 3.66 14.86
N ALA A 147 6.63 4.24 14.15
CA ALA A 147 6.81 3.96 12.73
C ALA A 147 7.49 2.58 12.60
N SER A 148 6.71 1.52 12.45
CA SER A 148 7.24 0.15 12.40
C SER A 148 8.15 -0.09 11.21
N CYS A 149 7.80 0.46 10.05
CA CYS A 149 8.68 0.47 8.90
C CYS A 149 8.32 1.55 7.88
N ILE A 150 9.32 1.96 7.10
CA ILE A 150 9.16 2.82 5.94
C ILE A 150 9.84 2.16 4.76
N TYR A 151 9.20 2.14 3.61
CA TYR A 151 9.67 1.39 2.45
C TYR A 151 9.44 2.14 1.15
N ASP A 152 10.34 1.91 0.20
CA ASP A 152 10.16 2.34 -1.18
C ASP A 152 9.35 1.27 -1.94
N ARG A 153 8.37 1.69 -2.74
CA ARG A 153 7.52 0.82 -3.56
C ARG A 153 7.86 0.98 -5.04
N TYR A 154 7.83 -0.13 -5.77
CA TYR A 154 8.08 -0.17 -7.20
C TYR A 154 6.87 -0.75 -7.93
N THR A 155 6.51 -0.19 -9.07
CA THR A 155 5.34 -0.61 -9.87
C THR A 155 5.71 -0.84 -11.32
N THR A 156 4.98 -1.69 -12.04
CA THR A 156 5.19 -1.95 -13.47
C THR A 156 4.43 -0.98 -14.37
N ASP A 157 5.01 -0.66 -15.52
CA ASP A 157 4.37 0.04 -16.65
C ASP A 157 4.44 -0.75 -17.97
N GLU A 158 4.84 -2.03 -17.93
CA GLU A 158 4.95 -2.87 -19.12
C GLU A 158 3.60 -3.10 -19.81
N GLN A 159 2.52 -3.06 -19.03
CA GLN A 159 1.15 -3.25 -19.52
C GLN A 159 0.48 -1.89 -19.69
N LYS A 160 0.37 -1.43 -20.95
CA LYS A 160 -0.20 -0.13 -21.29
C LYS A 160 -1.72 -0.10 -21.13
N GLY A 161 -2.25 1.08 -20.78
CA GLY A 161 -3.69 1.32 -20.70
C GLY A 161 -4.39 0.72 -19.47
N VAL A 162 -3.62 0.24 -18.49
CA VAL A 162 -4.12 -0.29 -17.21
C VAL A 162 -3.34 0.31 -16.04
N SER A 163 -3.83 0.10 -14.82
CA SER A 163 -3.18 0.60 -13.60
C SER A 163 -1.80 -0.04 -13.38
N ARG A 164 -0.89 0.74 -12.78
CA ARG A 164 0.46 0.28 -12.40
C ARG A 164 0.39 -0.57 -11.14
N VAL A 165 0.61 -1.88 -11.29
CA VAL A 165 0.58 -2.83 -10.17
C VAL A 165 1.94 -2.89 -9.49
N CYS A 166 1.95 -3.05 -8.16
CA CYS A 166 3.16 -3.23 -7.35
C CYS A 166 3.98 -4.44 -7.81
N LEU A 167 5.30 -4.25 -7.97
CA LEU A 167 6.32 -5.28 -8.20
C LEU A 167 7.04 -5.68 -6.91
N GLY A 168 6.85 -4.92 -5.83
CA GLY A 168 7.51 -5.11 -4.55
C GLY A 168 7.99 -3.79 -3.95
N GLY A 169 8.78 -3.90 -2.90
CA GLY A 169 9.36 -2.76 -2.20
C GLY A 169 10.63 -3.11 -1.44
N THR A 170 11.42 -2.11 -1.07
CA THR A 170 12.65 -2.29 -0.29
C THR A 170 12.60 -1.52 1.03
N TYR A 171 13.23 -2.12 2.05
CA TYR A 171 13.15 -1.69 3.43
C TYR A 171 14.57 -1.68 4.06
N PRO A 172 14.92 -0.68 4.88
CA PRO A 172 14.20 0.59 5.04
C PRO A 172 14.28 1.43 3.76
N SER A 173 13.35 2.38 3.60
CA SER A 173 13.35 3.35 2.49
C SER A 173 14.67 4.12 2.45
N LYS A 174 15.12 4.41 1.23
CA LYS A 174 16.29 5.26 0.97
C LYS A 174 16.12 6.74 1.34
N HIS A 175 14.91 7.12 1.80
CA HIS A 175 14.48 8.46 2.20
C HIS A 175 14.12 8.57 3.69
N ILE A 176 14.38 7.51 4.46
CA ILE A 176 13.98 7.41 5.87
C ILE A 176 14.51 8.58 6.74
N GLU A 177 15.76 9.00 6.55
CA GLU A 177 16.36 10.10 7.31
C GLU A 177 15.63 11.43 7.06
N GLU A 178 15.32 11.74 5.80
CA GLU A 178 14.56 12.93 5.44
C GLU A 178 13.12 12.87 5.94
N TYR A 179 12.50 11.69 5.93
CA TYR A 179 11.17 11.52 6.48
C TYR A 179 11.13 11.88 7.98
N PHE A 180 12.11 11.44 8.76
CA PHE A 180 12.19 11.76 10.18
C PHE A 180 12.47 13.25 10.45
N SER A 181 13.32 13.88 9.63
CA SER A 181 13.64 15.29 9.80
C SER A 181 12.52 16.23 9.35
N ARG A 182 11.66 15.80 8.41
CA ARG A 182 10.68 16.68 7.77
C ARG A 182 9.21 16.41 8.09
N MET A 183 8.81 15.13 8.24
CA MET A 183 7.40 14.75 8.26
C MET A 183 6.97 13.93 9.49
N HIS A 184 7.84 13.08 10.02
CA HIS A 184 7.45 12.12 11.08
C HIS A 184 6.79 12.79 12.29
N SER A 185 7.41 13.84 12.81
CA SER A 185 6.88 14.55 13.99
C SER A 185 5.51 15.19 13.72
N ASN A 186 5.26 15.65 12.49
CA ASN A 186 3.97 16.20 12.06
C ASN A 186 2.91 15.09 12.02
N ALA A 187 3.25 13.92 11.47
CA ALA A 187 2.36 12.77 11.42
C ALA A 187 1.99 12.27 12.82
N VAL A 188 2.97 12.16 13.73
CA VAL A 188 2.71 11.76 15.13
C VAL A 188 1.78 12.75 15.84
N ARG A 189 2.00 14.06 15.69
CA ARG A 189 1.09 15.08 16.25
C ARG A 189 -0.33 14.95 15.68
N MET A 190 -0.46 14.73 14.38
CA MET A 190 -1.74 14.51 13.72
C MET A 190 -2.45 13.28 14.31
N PHE A 191 -1.77 12.14 14.45
CA PHE A 191 -2.38 10.93 15.00
C PHE A 191 -2.79 11.07 16.47
N GLN A 192 -2.01 11.82 17.26
CA GLN A 192 -2.34 12.13 18.66
C GLN A 192 -3.60 12.99 18.77
N ASP A 193 -3.72 14.04 17.95
CA ASP A 193 -4.90 14.92 17.94
C ASP A 193 -6.17 14.22 17.44
N ILE A 194 -6.02 13.30 16.47
CA ILE A 194 -7.10 12.41 16.04
C ILE A 194 -7.56 11.47 17.19
N GLY A 195 -6.72 11.25 18.19
CA GLY A 195 -7.03 10.36 19.32
C GLY A 195 -6.77 8.88 19.03
N ILE A 196 -5.82 8.56 18.15
CA ILE A 196 -5.47 7.17 17.84
C ILE A 196 -4.72 6.57 19.03
N THR A 197 -5.27 5.50 19.61
CA THR A 197 -4.67 4.82 20.77
C THR A 197 -4.10 3.45 20.43
N ASN A 198 -4.80 2.68 19.61
CA ASN A 198 -4.45 1.30 19.25
C ASN A 198 -4.68 1.08 17.76
N GLY A 199 -4.06 0.06 17.20
CA GLY A 199 -4.27 -0.30 15.80
C GLY A 199 -3.02 -0.15 14.94
N VAL A 200 -3.21 -0.21 13.63
CA VAL A 200 -2.14 -0.04 12.65
C VAL A 200 -2.61 0.86 11.50
N LEU A 201 -1.69 1.65 10.96
CA LEU A 201 -1.98 2.61 9.89
C LEU A 201 -0.89 2.56 8.83
N MET A 202 -1.26 2.76 7.57
CA MET A 202 -0.30 3.06 6.51
C MET A 202 -0.64 4.39 5.87
N LEU A 203 0.37 5.24 5.71
CA LEU A 203 0.33 6.36 4.78
C LEU A 203 1.06 5.93 3.51
N SER A 204 0.43 6.07 2.35
CA SER A 204 1.12 5.99 1.06
C SER A 204 1.46 7.39 0.59
N GLY A 205 2.67 7.57 0.06
CA GLY A 205 3.12 8.87 -0.39
C GLY A 205 4.16 8.77 -1.50
N PHE A 206 4.34 9.88 -2.19
CA PHE A 206 5.43 10.10 -3.13
C PHE A 206 6.53 10.94 -2.50
N TYR A 207 7.76 10.77 -2.97
CA TYR A 207 8.90 11.61 -2.65
C TYR A 207 9.43 12.28 -3.92
N GLU A 208 9.51 13.61 -3.93
CA GLU A 208 10.04 14.39 -5.05
C GLU A 208 10.76 15.63 -4.51
N ASN A 209 12.04 15.80 -4.88
CA ASN A 209 12.84 16.99 -4.57
C ASN A 209 12.85 17.40 -3.07
N GLY A 210 12.92 16.41 -2.17
CA GLY A 210 12.93 16.63 -0.73
C GLY A 210 11.54 16.74 -0.08
N GLU A 211 10.46 16.77 -0.85
CA GLU A 211 9.09 16.84 -0.33
C GLU A 211 8.39 15.49 -0.34
N PHE A 212 7.50 15.28 0.65
CA PHE A 212 6.65 14.11 0.77
C PHE A 212 5.20 14.48 0.45
N TYR A 213 4.58 13.75 -0.48
CA TYR A 213 3.20 13.97 -0.92
C TYR A 213 2.34 12.75 -0.60
N VAL A 214 1.56 12.82 0.48
CA VAL A 214 0.67 11.74 0.91
C VAL A 214 -0.58 11.72 0.05
N TYR A 215 -0.99 10.54 -0.39
CA TYR A 215 -2.14 10.42 -1.30
C TYR A 215 -3.16 9.36 -0.88
N ASP A 216 -2.78 8.44 0.00
CA ASP A 216 -3.67 7.38 0.47
C ASP A 216 -3.35 6.99 1.91
N THR A 217 -4.37 6.47 2.61
CA THR A 217 -4.26 6.04 3.99
C THR A 217 -5.07 4.76 4.20
N GLY A 218 -4.60 3.88 5.09
CA GLY A 218 -5.36 2.72 5.51
C GLY A 218 -5.21 2.44 6.99
N PHE A 219 -6.27 2.65 7.77
CA PHE A 219 -6.29 2.39 9.23
C PHE A 219 -6.71 0.95 9.54
N ARG A 220 -5.96 0.00 8.99
CA ARG A 220 -6.20 -1.45 9.06
C ARG A 220 -4.95 -2.24 8.67
N LEU A 221 -5.02 -3.57 8.69
CA LEU A 221 -3.94 -4.42 8.19
C LEU A 221 -3.64 -4.18 6.70
N GLN A 222 -2.35 -4.13 6.36
CA GLN A 222 -1.94 -3.75 5.01
C GLN A 222 -1.90 -4.91 4.03
N GLY A 223 -2.38 -4.69 2.80
CA GLY A 223 -2.33 -5.66 1.71
C GLY A 223 -0.90 -6.03 1.31
N GLU A 224 0.05 -5.09 1.43
CA GLU A 224 1.50 -5.33 1.29
C GLU A 224 2.03 -6.33 2.33
N ALA A 225 1.31 -6.52 3.44
CA ALA A 225 1.66 -7.37 4.57
C ALA A 225 3.05 -7.10 5.21
N PRO A 226 3.40 -5.85 5.53
CA PRO A 226 4.66 -5.51 6.22
C PRO A 226 4.79 -6.22 7.57
N HIS A 227 3.67 -6.59 8.21
CA HIS A 227 3.64 -7.38 9.44
C HIS A 227 4.40 -8.71 9.35
N LEU A 228 4.58 -9.30 8.16
CA LEU A 228 5.38 -10.51 7.98
C LEU A 228 6.88 -10.22 8.18
N LEU A 229 7.36 -9.10 7.64
CA LEU A 229 8.73 -8.62 7.85
C LEU A 229 8.93 -8.20 9.31
N MET A 230 7.98 -7.43 9.87
CA MET A 230 8.06 -6.98 11.26
C MET A 230 8.12 -8.15 12.23
N LYS A 231 7.30 -9.18 12.00
CA LYS A 231 7.35 -10.41 12.81
C LYS A 231 8.70 -11.10 12.73
N ALA A 232 9.27 -11.22 11.53
CA ALA A 232 10.54 -11.90 11.34
C ALA A 232 11.72 -11.14 11.97
N ILE A 233 11.69 -9.80 11.96
CA ILE A 233 12.79 -8.95 12.41
C ILE A 233 12.65 -8.56 13.89
N HIS A 234 11.45 -8.14 14.31
CA HIS A 234 11.17 -7.61 15.66
C HIS A 234 10.61 -8.66 16.61
N GLY A 235 10.13 -9.80 16.11
CA GLY A 235 9.65 -10.92 16.94
C GLY A 235 8.21 -10.81 17.43
N PHE A 236 7.47 -9.74 17.09
CA PHE A 236 6.04 -9.60 17.40
C PHE A 236 5.18 -9.49 16.13
N ASP A 237 3.93 -9.94 16.20
CA ASP A 237 3.01 -10.00 15.05
C ASP A 237 1.84 -9.03 15.29
N GLN A 238 1.76 -7.96 14.51
CA GLN A 238 0.69 -6.97 14.61
C GLN A 238 -0.70 -7.61 14.45
N ARG A 239 -0.84 -8.69 13.67
CA ARG A 239 -2.14 -9.39 13.56
C ARG A 239 -2.54 -10.02 14.88
N LYS A 240 -1.58 -10.61 15.61
CA LYS A 240 -1.86 -11.19 16.93
C LYS A 240 -2.24 -10.11 17.94
N MET A 241 -1.60 -8.93 17.88
CA MET A 241 -1.98 -7.77 18.68
C MET A 241 -3.43 -7.37 18.42
N LEU A 242 -3.82 -7.19 17.15
CA LEU A 242 -5.18 -6.80 16.77
C LEU A 242 -6.23 -7.86 17.09
N ILE A 243 -5.91 -9.16 16.91
CA ILE A 243 -6.81 -10.25 17.31
C ILE A 243 -7.02 -10.24 18.83
N ARG A 244 -5.95 -10.06 19.61
CA ARG A 244 -6.05 -9.96 21.07
C ARG A 244 -6.89 -8.73 21.47
N PHE A 245 -6.69 -7.60 20.80
CA PHE A 245 -7.49 -6.40 21.03
C PHE A 245 -8.97 -6.66 20.75
N ALA A 246 -9.30 -7.26 19.61
CA ALA A 246 -10.67 -7.59 19.24
C ALA A 246 -11.39 -8.48 20.27
N LEU A 247 -10.65 -9.34 20.97
CA LEU A 247 -11.19 -10.27 21.97
C LEU A 247 -11.20 -9.69 23.40
N THR A 248 -10.30 -8.76 23.73
CA THR A 248 -10.01 -8.39 25.13
C THR A 248 -9.97 -6.88 25.40
N GLY A 249 -9.90 -6.05 24.35
CA GLY A 249 -9.63 -4.62 24.46
C GLY A 249 -8.15 -4.26 24.72
N SER A 250 -7.25 -5.24 24.71
CA SER A 250 -5.80 -5.04 24.90
C SER A 250 -4.98 -5.73 23.81
N GLU A 251 -3.92 -5.08 23.34
CA GLU A 251 -2.93 -5.67 22.43
C GLU A 251 -1.92 -6.59 23.16
N GLY A 252 -2.01 -6.66 24.50
CA GLY A 252 -1.18 -7.45 25.40
C GLY A 252 0.07 -6.72 25.90
N GLU A 253 1.04 -7.50 26.40
CA GLU A 253 2.20 -6.98 27.17
C GLU A 253 3.39 -6.51 26.33
N ILE A 254 3.28 -6.51 24.99
CA ILE A 254 4.38 -6.11 24.12
C ILE A 254 4.70 -4.61 24.29
N ASP A 255 5.96 -4.29 24.62
CA ASP A 255 6.43 -2.91 24.71
C ASP A 255 6.97 -2.46 23.34
N ILE A 256 6.10 -1.97 22.48
CA ILE A 256 6.47 -1.57 21.12
C ILE A 256 7.48 -0.42 21.08
N LYS A 257 7.63 0.35 22.16
CA LYS A 257 8.67 1.39 22.25
C LYS A 257 10.08 0.80 22.34
N LYS A 258 10.21 -0.43 22.86
CA LYS A 258 11.50 -1.15 22.94
C LYS A 258 11.69 -2.11 21.79
N GLU A 259 10.61 -2.77 21.36
CA GLU A 259 10.69 -3.90 20.44
C GLU A 259 10.59 -3.51 18.96
N ASP A 260 9.93 -2.40 18.65
CA ASP A 260 9.78 -1.93 17.28
C ASP A 260 10.96 -1.02 16.90
N ASP A 261 11.47 -1.18 15.67
CA ASP A 261 12.60 -0.42 15.15
C ASP A 261 12.42 -0.15 13.66
N VAL A 262 12.20 1.12 13.31
CA VAL A 262 12.04 1.55 11.91
C VAL A 262 13.27 1.24 11.04
N PHE A 263 14.45 1.11 11.65
CA PHE A 263 15.72 0.74 10.99
C PHE A 263 15.97 -0.77 11.00
N LEU A 264 14.95 -1.56 11.37
CA LEU A 264 14.91 -3.01 11.20
C LEU A 264 16.05 -3.75 11.90
N ARG A 265 16.55 -3.23 13.03
CA ARG A 265 17.68 -3.78 13.78
C ARG A 265 18.92 -3.99 12.90
N GLY A 266 19.11 -3.09 11.93
CA GLY A 266 20.20 -3.12 10.96
C GLY A 266 20.03 -4.16 9.83
N LYS A 267 18.86 -4.82 9.72
CA LYS A 267 18.54 -5.72 8.60
C LYS A 267 18.08 -4.92 7.38
N HIS A 268 18.12 -5.59 6.24
CA HIS A 268 17.52 -5.11 5.00
C HIS A 268 16.47 -6.10 4.54
N ALA A 269 15.32 -5.60 4.10
CA ALA A 269 14.23 -6.45 3.65
C ALA A 269 13.67 -5.99 2.31
N ALA A 270 12.98 -6.91 1.64
CA ALA A 270 12.22 -6.60 0.44
C ALA A 270 10.96 -7.44 0.36
N THR A 271 9.97 -6.89 -0.32
CA THR A 271 8.91 -7.67 -0.94
C THR A 271 9.19 -7.79 -2.43
N LEU A 272 8.99 -8.98 -2.99
CA LEU A 272 9.18 -9.25 -4.41
C LEU A 272 7.93 -9.93 -4.95
N TRP A 273 7.26 -9.29 -5.89
CA TRP A 273 5.99 -9.75 -6.45
C TRP A 273 6.22 -10.22 -7.88
N PHE A 274 5.74 -11.43 -8.18
CA PHE A 274 5.75 -11.96 -9.55
C PHE A 274 4.38 -11.77 -10.17
N LEU A 275 4.31 -10.98 -11.23
CA LEU A 275 3.08 -10.67 -11.94
C LEU A 275 3.08 -11.41 -13.27
N LEU A 276 1.89 -11.84 -13.70
CA LEU A 276 1.72 -12.58 -14.93
C LEU A 276 0.93 -11.79 -15.97
N LYS A 277 1.30 -11.98 -17.24
CA LYS A 277 0.47 -11.65 -18.40
C LYS A 277 -0.75 -12.57 -18.42
N ALA A 278 -1.80 -12.13 -19.13
CA ALA A 278 -2.98 -12.97 -19.35
C ALA A 278 -2.61 -14.26 -20.12
N GLY A 279 -3.20 -15.38 -19.70
CA GLY A 279 -2.90 -16.70 -20.24
C GLY A 279 -3.20 -17.79 -19.22
N LYS A 280 -3.20 -19.05 -19.67
CA LYS A 280 -3.33 -20.21 -18.80
C LYS A 280 -1.96 -20.68 -18.36
N ILE A 281 -1.78 -20.88 -17.07
CA ILE A 281 -0.51 -21.31 -16.47
C ILE A 281 -0.33 -22.80 -16.75
N ALA A 282 0.62 -23.14 -17.63
CA ALA A 282 0.95 -24.53 -17.92
C ALA A 282 2.04 -25.07 -16.99
N ARG A 283 3.03 -24.23 -16.65
CA ARG A 283 4.18 -24.65 -15.84
C ARG A 283 4.78 -23.50 -15.04
N ILE A 284 5.12 -23.75 -13.78
CA ILE A 284 5.83 -22.82 -12.90
C ILE A 284 7.17 -23.44 -12.52
N GLU A 285 8.24 -22.66 -12.62
CA GLU A 285 9.59 -23.06 -12.23
C GLU A 285 10.22 -22.03 -11.28
N GLY A 286 11.08 -22.49 -10.36
CA GLY A 286 11.98 -21.64 -9.60
C GLY A 286 11.45 -21.17 -8.25
N LEU A 287 10.26 -21.62 -7.84
CA LEU A 287 9.67 -21.34 -6.52
C LEU A 287 9.93 -22.44 -5.47
N GLU A 288 10.47 -23.59 -5.89
CA GLU A 288 10.56 -24.80 -5.05
C GLU A 288 11.46 -24.57 -3.83
N GLU A 289 12.55 -23.81 -4.00
CA GLU A 289 13.50 -23.52 -2.94
C GLU A 289 13.11 -22.35 -2.04
N ALA A 290 12.06 -21.59 -2.39
CA ALA A 290 11.64 -20.43 -1.60
C ALA A 290 11.26 -20.83 -0.16
N SER A 291 10.80 -22.06 0.04
CA SER A 291 10.45 -22.60 1.36
C SER A 291 11.65 -23.00 2.22
N SER A 292 12.81 -23.24 1.60
CA SER A 292 14.04 -23.69 2.28
C SER A 292 15.13 -22.61 2.34
N ASP A 293 14.98 -21.51 1.59
CA ASP A 293 15.88 -20.36 1.68
C ASP A 293 15.64 -19.60 2.99
N PRO A 294 16.60 -19.56 3.93
CA PRO A 294 16.44 -18.88 5.22
C PRO A 294 16.26 -17.36 5.09
N LYS A 295 16.56 -16.79 3.91
CA LYS A 295 16.34 -15.36 3.65
C LYS A 295 14.91 -15.06 3.21
N VAL A 296 14.11 -16.07 2.86
CA VAL A 296 12.69 -15.92 2.52
C VAL A 296 11.85 -16.22 3.77
N VAL A 297 11.32 -15.18 4.40
CA VAL A 297 10.55 -15.31 5.65
C VAL A 297 9.07 -15.65 5.40
N ALA A 298 8.59 -15.38 4.19
CA ALA A 298 7.27 -15.82 3.72
C ALA A 298 7.23 -15.86 2.18
N ASN A 299 6.46 -16.79 1.64
CA ASN A 299 6.09 -16.84 0.22
C ASN A 299 4.58 -17.10 0.13
N ILE A 300 3.82 -16.14 -0.39
CA ILE A 300 2.36 -16.19 -0.45
C ILE A 300 1.94 -16.34 -1.92
N GLN A 301 1.84 -17.60 -2.36
CA GLN A 301 1.41 -17.95 -3.71
C GLN A 301 -0.11 -17.92 -3.83
N ARG A 302 -0.60 -17.34 -4.92
CA ARG A 302 -2.02 -17.08 -5.20
C ARG A 302 -2.52 -17.76 -6.45
N LEU A 303 -1.63 -18.03 -7.41
CA LEU A 303 -1.94 -18.72 -8.66
C LEU A 303 -1.05 -19.96 -8.80
N TYR A 304 -1.60 -21.02 -9.37
CA TYR A 304 -0.98 -22.34 -9.50
C TYR A 304 -1.06 -22.83 -10.96
N GLU A 305 -0.32 -23.89 -11.26
CA GLU A 305 -0.45 -24.57 -12.56
C GLU A 305 -1.91 -25.00 -12.80
N GLY A 306 -2.41 -24.74 -14.00
CA GLY A 306 -3.81 -24.94 -14.38
C GLY A 306 -4.70 -23.71 -14.22
N ASP A 307 -4.30 -22.71 -13.43
CA ASP A 307 -5.06 -21.45 -13.30
C ASP A 307 -4.97 -20.60 -14.58
N THR A 308 -5.97 -19.75 -14.80
CA THR A 308 -6.00 -18.81 -15.92
C THR A 308 -5.98 -17.37 -15.41
N VAL A 309 -4.98 -16.60 -15.86
CA VAL A 309 -4.95 -15.15 -15.68
C VAL A 309 -5.82 -14.53 -16.77
N LEU A 310 -6.98 -14.03 -16.37
CA LEU A 310 -7.94 -13.43 -17.29
C LEU A 310 -7.48 -12.05 -17.77
N LYS A 311 -7.91 -11.63 -18.96
CA LYS A 311 -7.51 -10.32 -19.52
C LYS A 311 -7.95 -9.16 -18.65
N GLU A 312 -9.11 -9.27 -18.01
CA GLU A 312 -9.64 -8.28 -17.07
C GLU A 312 -8.86 -8.20 -15.75
N TRP A 313 -8.03 -9.19 -15.42
CA TRP A 313 -7.15 -9.13 -14.23
C TRP A 313 -5.88 -8.34 -14.49
N VAL A 314 -5.56 -8.08 -15.76
CA VAL A 314 -4.39 -7.28 -16.13
C VAL A 314 -4.51 -5.88 -15.57
N GLY A 315 -3.46 -5.42 -14.87
CA GLY A 315 -3.49 -4.15 -14.14
C GLY A 315 -4.19 -4.20 -12.79
N GLN A 316 -4.54 -5.38 -12.28
CA GLN A 316 -5.07 -5.58 -10.93
C GLN A 316 -4.16 -6.50 -10.12
N GLU A 317 -4.28 -6.46 -8.79
CA GLU A 317 -3.55 -7.42 -7.93
C GLU A 317 -3.92 -8.89 -8.19
N LYS A 318 -5.00 -9.19 -8.91
CA LYS A 318 -5.41 -10.56 -9.25
C LYS A 318 -4.41 -11.27 -10.18
N GLN A 319 -3.57 -10.53 -10.92
CA GLN A 319 -2.53 -11.11 -11.79
C GLN A 319 -1.24 -11.53 -11.05
N VAL A 320 -1.19 -11.33 -9.73
CA VAL A 320 0.00 -11.67 -8.94
C VAL A 320 0.06 -13.18 -8.71
N LEU A 321 1.12 -13.82 -9.22
CA LEU A 321 1.45 -15.22 -8.97
C LEU A 321 1.76 -15.45 -7.50
N THR A 322 2.76 -14.73 -6.98
CA THR A 322 3.23 -14.86 -5.61
C THR A 322 3.86 -13.58 -5.09
N ARG A 323 3.85 -13.43 -3.77
CA ARG A 323 4.57 -12.40 -3.02
C ARG A 323 5.60 -13.05 -2.11
N MET A 324 6.87 -12.75 -2.35
CA MET A 324 7.98 -13.19 -1.53
C MET A 324 8.42 -12.08 -0.58
N TYR A 325 8.73 -12.46 0.65
CA TYR A 325 9.18 -11.57 1.72
C TYR A 325 10.58 -11.98 2.11
N LEU A 326 11.56 -11.11 1.87
CA LEU A 326 12.96 -11.39 2.07
C LEU A 326 13.53 -10.55 3.22
N VAL A 327 14.39 -11.14 4.04
CA VAL A 327 15.16 -10.47 5.09
C VAL A 327 16.62 -10.90 4.95
N CYS A 328 17.52 -9.93 4.92
CA CYS A 328 18.95 -10.12 4.70
C CYS A 328 19.77 -9.23 5.65
N ASP A 329 21.04 -9.59 5.82
CA ASP A 329 21.95 -8.90 6.75
C ASP A 329 22.62 -7.68 6.11
N SER A 330 22.55 -7.54 4.79
CA SER A 330 23.12 -6.42 4.04
C SER A 330 22.36 -6.16 2.74
N LYS A 331 22.44 -4.92 2.22
CA LYS A 331 21.92 -4.56 0.89
C LYS A 331 22.50 -5.43 -0.22
N THR A 332 23.78 -5.79 -0.13
CA THR A 332 24.46 -6.62 -1.13
C THR A 332 23.91 -8.04 -1.14
N GLU A 333 23.66 -8.64 0.03
CA GLU A 333 23.01 -9.95 0.12
C GLU A 333 21.58 -9.89 -0.43
N LEU A 334 20.82 -8.85 -0.05
CA LEU A 334 19.45 -8.64 -0.53
C LEU A 334 19.41 -8.51 -2.06
N SER A 335 20.31 -7.72 -2.65
CA SER A 335 20.43 -7.57 -4.10
C SER A 335 20.68 -8.90 -4.82
N LYS A 336 21.63 -9.70 -4.30
CA LYS A 336 21.91 -11.03 -4.86
C LYS A 336 20.68 -11.93 -4.81
N ARG A 337 19.94 -11.94 -3.69
CA ARG A 337 18.74 -12.77 -3.52
C ARG A 337 17.58 -12.32 -4.42
N LEU A 338 17.34 -11.01 -4.52
CA LEU A 338 16.33 -10.46 -5.43
C LEU A 338 16.63 -10.84 -6.89
N LYS A 339 17.86 -10.58 -7.35
CA LYS A 339 18.29 -10.94 -8.71
C LYS A 339 18.20 -12.44 -8.98
N HIS A 340 18.56 -13.26 -7.99
CA HIS A 340 18.44 -14.71 -8.06
C HIS A 340 17.01 -15.15 -8.34
N TYR A 341 16.03 -14.73 -7.54
CA TYR A 341 14.63 -15.11 -7.76
C TYR A 341 14.05 -14.49 -9.03
N MET A 342 14.36 -13.24 -9.35
CA MET A 342 13.92 -12.60 -10.60
C MET A 342 14.44 -13.32 -11.85
N ASN A 343 15.64 -13.91 -11.79
CA ASN A 343 16.21 -14.68 -12.89
C ASN A 343 15.74 -16.13 -12.93
N LYS A 344 15.44 -16.72 -11.78
CA LYS A 344 15.10 -18.14 -11.67
C LYS A 344 13.61 -18.42 -11.88
N VAL A 345 12.73 -17.56 -11.37
CA VAL A 345 11.29 -17.78 -11.46
C VAL A 345 10.83 -17.58 -12.89
N ARG A 346 10.22 -18.62 -13.47
CA ARG A 346 9.65 -18.61 -14.82
C ARG A 346 8.27 -19.24 -14.79
N VAL A 347 7.36 -18.68 -15.57
CA VAL A 347 6.00 -19.21 -15.71
C VAL A 347 5.68 -19.26 -17.19
N TYR A 348 5.27 -20.43 -17.66
CA TYR A 348 5.00 -20.69 -19.06
C TYR A 348 3.52 -20.93 -19.30
N ASP A 349 3.00 -20.37 -20.40
CA ASP A 349 1.67 -20.71 -20.91
C ASP A 349 1.67 -22.04 -21.68
N GLU A 350 0.50 -22.45 -22.18
CA GLU A 350 0.32 -23.69 -22.94
C GLU A 350 1.12 -23.72 -24.26
N ASP A 351 1.52 -22.55 -24.79
CA ASP A 351 2.33 -22.40 -25.99
C ASP A 351 3.84 -22.30 -25.68
N GLY A 352 4.22 -22.34 -24.39
CA GLY A 352 5.61 -22.24 -23.94
C GLY A 352 6.15 -20.80 -23.85
N ASN A 353 5.30 -19.77 -23.90
CA ASN A 353 5.72 -18.38 -23.74
C ASN A 353 5.86 -18.00 -22.26
N ASN A 354 6.87 -17.19 -21.94
CA ASN A 354 7.03 -16.67 -20.57
C ASN A 354 5.96 -15.60 -20.24
N MET A 355 5.18 -15.89 -19.20
CA MET A 355 4.11 -15.04 -18.68
C MET A 355 4.59 -13.98 -17.69
N VAL A 356 5.76 -14.18 -17.06
CA VAL A 356 6.24 -13.29 -15.98
C VAL A 356 6.59 -11.90 -16.53
N LEU A 357 6.08 -10.85 -15.88
CA LEU A 357 6.46 -9.46 -16.13
C LEU A 357 7.88 -9.17 -15.61
N LYS A 358 8.54 -8.16 -16.17
CA LYS A 358 9.82 -7.68 -15.66
C LYS A 358 9.61 -7.11 -14.24
N GLY A 359 10.50 -7.51 -13.33
CA GLY A 359 10.57 -6.89 -12.00
C GLY A 359 11.21 -5.49 -12.05
N PHE A 360 11.46 -4.92 -10.87
CA PHE A 360 12.06 -3.60 -10.73
C PHE A 360 13.60 -3.64 -10.84
N ASP A 361 14.23 -2.49 -11.09
CA ASP A 361 15.69 -2.38 -11.10
C ASP A 361 16.24 -2.47 -9.66
N VAL A 362 16.86 -3.60 -9.34
CA VAL A 362 17.38 -3.90 -7.99
C VAL A 362 18.54 -2.98 -7.60
N ASP A 363 19.41 -2.60 -8.55
CA ASP A 363 20.59 -1.79 -8.25
C ASP A 363 20.18 -0.34 -7.98
N GLN A 364 19.27 0.19 -8.81
CA GLN A 364 18.65 1.50 -8.59
C GLN A 364 17.85 1.52 -7.28
N ALA A 365 17.04 0.48 -7.02
CA ALA A 365 16.22 0.36 -5.82
C ALA A 365 17.06 0.44 -4.54
N LEU A 366 18.18 -0.28 -4.49
CA LEU A 366 19.02 -0.37 -3.30
C LEU A 366 20.11 0.71 -3.20
N LYS A 367 20.17 1.65 -4.16
CA LYS A 367 21.25 2.64 -4.32
C LYS A 367 22.63 1.97 -4.30
N LEU A 368 22.79 0.82 -4.96
CA LEU A 368 24.09 0.18 -5.10
C LEU A 368 24.87 0.98 -6.14
N SER A 369 25.99 1.60 -5.73
CA SER A 369 26.85 2.34 -6.65
C SER A 369 27.17 1.47 -7.86
N SER A 370 26.94 1.98 -9.07
CA SER A 370 27.65 1.48 -10.24
C SER A 370 29.13 1.71 -9.95
N VAL A 371 29.83 0.64 -9.59
CA VAL A 371 31.29 0.63 -9.65
C VAL A 371 31.62 0.75 -11.14
N THR A 372 31.72 1.98 -11.63
CA THR A 372 32.42 2.30 -12.87
C THR A 372 33.89 2.47 -12.58
#